data_AF-A0A090ABT5-F1
#
_entry.id   AF-A0A090ABT5-F1
#
_cell.length_a   1.000
_cell.length_b   1.000
_cell.length_c   1.000
_cell.angle_alpha   90.00
_cell.angle_beta   90.00
_cell.angle_gamma   90.00
#
_symmetry.space_group_name_H-M   'P 1'
#
loop_
_entity.id
_entity.type
_entity.pdbx_description
1 polymer ?
#
loop_
_entity_poly.entity_id
_entity_poly.type
_entity_poly.pdbx_seq_one_letter_code
_entity_poly.pdbx_strand_id
1 'polypeptide(L)'
;MSNELIKQWTELNKNAIEAIKELGEINTSTMTRLTQRQMEMVNLYMEGGAKQLQALHDAKGMPDIVATQTQVITEVNEKLMENARQTMEIFADAKAQLSAWAEKGLENTTTLFSKSTAVKK
;
A
#
# COMPACT_ATOMS: atom_id res chain seq x y z
N MET A 1 43.44 -4.73 12.88
CA MET A 1 42.63 -3.54 13.24
C MET A 1 42.12 -2.80 12.01
N SER A 2 42.97 -2.39 11.06
CA SER A 2 42.58 -1.68 9.82
C SER A 2 41.70 -2.50 8.86
N ASN A 3 41.99 -3.79 8.67
CA ASN A 3 41.18 -4.67 7.81
C ASN A 3 39.76 -4.91 8.37
N GLU A 4 39.61 -4.90 9.69
CA GLU A 4 38.32 -5.07 10.38
C GLU A 4 37.42 -3.83 10.21
N LEU A 5 38.01 -2.64 10.30
CA LEU A 5 37.32 -1.38 10.07
C LEU A 5 36.85 -1.23 8.61
N ILE A 6 37.68 -1.65 7.65
CA ILE A 6 37.30 -1.66 6.22
C ILE A 6 36.13 -2.61 5.98
N LYS A 7 36.14 -3.81 6.57
CA LYS A 7 35.01 -4.76 6.47
C LYS A 7 33.73 -4.21 7.07
N GLN A 8 33.79 -3.64 8.28
CA GLN A 8 32.64 -3.01 8.92
C GLN A 8 32.09 -1.83 8.10
N TRP A 9 32.97 -1.03 7.50
CA TRP A 9 32.58 0.05 6.60
C TRP A 9 31.86 -0.47 5.34
N THR A 10 32.38 -1.53 4.71
CA THR A 10 31.72 -2.15 3.56
C THR A 10 30.36 -2.75 3.93
N GLU A 11 30.26 -3.40 5.09
CA GLU A 11 29.01 -4.00 5.60
C GLU A 11 27.96 -2.93 5.92
N LEU A 12 28.37 -1.81 6.53
CA LEU A 12 27.54 -0.61 6.73
C LEU A 12 26.98 -0.05 5.42
N ASN A 13 27.84 0.14 4.42
CA ASN A 13 27.41 0.66 3.11
C ASN A 13 26.43 -0.30 2.43
N LYS A 14 26.67 -1.61 2.51
CA LYS A 14 25.77 -2.62 1.95
C LYS A 14 24.40 -2.57 2.64
N ASN A 15 24.38 -2.57 3.98
CA ASN A 15 23.15 -2.49 4.76
C ASN A 15 22.38 -1.19 4.49
N ALA A 16 23.07 -0.06 4.28
CA ALA A 16 22.44 1.20 3.93
C ALA A 16 21.77 1.16 2.54
N ILE A 17 22.44 0.57 1.54
CA ILE A 17 21.87 0.39 0.19
C ILE A 17 20.65 -0.54 0.24
N GLU A 18 20.73 -1.64 0.98
CA GLU A 18 19.60 -2.55 1.18
C GLU A 18 18.42 -1.86 1.87
N ALA A 19 18.67 -1.08 2.93
CA ALA A 19 17.64 -0.33 3.62
C ALA A 19 16.94 0.70 2.72
N ILE A 20 17.69 1.41 1.87
CA ILE A 20 17.11 2.35 0.89
C ILE A 20 16.25 1.61 -0.14
N LYS A 21 16.71 0.45 -0.61
CA LYS A 21 15.96 -0.38 -1.56
C LYS A 21 14.64 -0.87 -0.94
N GLU A 22 14.67 -1.36 0.29
CA GLU A 22 13.49 -1.81 1.02
C GLU A 22 12.46 -0.69 1.21
N LEU A 23 12.89 0.53 1.59
CA LEU A 23 11.99 1.69 1.63
C LEU A 23 11.36 2.00 0.28
N GLY A 24 12.15 1.93 -0.80
CA GLY A 24 11.67 2.14 -2.16
C GLY A 24 10.59 1.13 -2.52
N GLU A 25 10.79 -0.15 -2.21
CA GLU A 25 9.83 -1.23 -2.44
C GLU A 25 8.54 -1.03 -1.64
N ILE A 26 8.63 -0.66 -0.35
CA ILE A 26 7.45 -0.35 0.50
C ILE A 26 6.64 0.78 -0.14
N ASN A 27 7.29 1.88 -0.55
CA ASN A 27 6.62 3.02 -1.16
C ASN A 27 5.96 2.64 -2.50
N THR A 28 6.69 1.97 -3.38
CA THR A 28 6.16 1.54 -4.69
C THR A 28 4.99 0.59 -4.53
N SER A 29 5.10 -0.43 -3.67
CA SER A 29 4.03 -1.38 -3.39
C SER A 29 2.77 -0.69 -2.87
N THR A 30 2.94 0.22 -1.89
CA THR A 30 1.84 1.00 -1.32
C THR A 30 1.17 1.85 -2.39
N MET A 31 1.95 2.59 -3.19
CA MET A 31 1.42 3.46 -4.22
C MET A 31 0.72 2.67 -5.34
N THR A 32 1.29 1.54 -5.79
CA THR A 32 0.64 0.67 -6.77
C THR A 32 -0.72 0.17 -6.28
N ARG A 33 -0.82 -0.26 -5.02
CA ARG A 33 -2.09 -0.70 -4.43
C ARG A 33 -3.09 0.46 -4.35
N LEU A 34 -2.66 1.65 -3.93
CA LEU A 34 -3.52 2.85 -3.91
C LEU A 34 -4.00 3.24 -5.32
N THR A 35 -3.13 3.19 -6.33
CA THR A 35 -3.51 3.48 -7.72
C THR A 35 -4.52 2.44 -8.26
N GLN A 36 -4.36 1.16 -7.92
CA GLN A 36 -5.36 0.14 -8.25
C GLN A 36 -6.72 0.47 -7.66
N ARG A 37 -6.77 0.92 -6.39
CA ARG A 37 -8.02 1.37 -5.76
C ARG A 37 -8.64 2.58 -6.47
N GLN A 38 -7.82 3.53 -6.92
CA GLN A 38 -8.32 4.67 -7.71
C GLN A 38 -8.91 4.22 -9.06
N MET A 39 -8.29 3.27 -9.75
CA MET A 39 -8.83 2.72 -11.00
C MET A 39 -10.13 1.95 -10.79
N GLU A 40 -10.26 1.21 -9.68
CA GLU A 40 -11.52 0.53 -9.34
C GLU A 40 -12.67 1.51 -9.09
N MET A 41 -12.39 2.64 -8.45
CA MET A 41 -13.38 3.72 -8.28
C MET A 41 -13.80 4.31 -9.63
N VAL A 42 -12.86 4.54 -10.55
CA VAL A 42 -13.17 5.00 -11.91
C VAL A 42 -14.06 4.00 -12.65
N ASN A 43 -13.73 2.71 -12.57
CA ASN A 43 -14.55 1.65 -13.17
C ASN A 43 -15.96 1.60 -12.55
N LEU A 44 -16.08 1.76 -11.23
CA LEU A 44 -17.38 1.81 -10.56
C LEU A 44 -18.25 2.96 -11.08
N TYR A 45 -17.69 4.16 -11.26
CA TYR A 45 -18.43 5.29 -11.81
C TYR A 45 -18.83 5.06 -13.28
N MET A 46 -17.94 4.48 -14.08
CA MET A 46 -18.25 4.13 -15.47
C MET A 46 -19.36 3.09 -15.58
N GLU A 47 -19.30 2.02 -14.77
CA GLU A 47 -20.33 0.99 -14.71
C GLU A 47 -21.69 1.57 -14.25
N GLY A 48 -21.68 2.42 -13.22
CA GLY A 48 -22.88 3.10 -12.74
C GLY A 48 -23.52 3.98 -13.82
N GLY A 49 -22.70 4.76 -14.54
CA GLY A 49 -23.17 5.58 -15.66
C GLY A 49 -23.74 4.76 -16.82
N ALA A 50 -23.08 3.65 -17.17
CA ALA A 50 -23.55 2.74 -18.21
C ALA A 50 -24.90 2.10 -17.82
N LYS A 51 -25.04 1.60 -16.58
CA LYS A 51 -26.30 1.05 -16.06
C LYS A 51 -27.42 2.08 -16.07
N GLN A 52 -27.12 3.34 -15.74
CA GLN A 52 -28.11 4.40 -15.74
C GLN A 52 -28.57 4.77 -17.15
N LEU A 53 -27.65 4.80 -18.14
CA LEU A 53 -28.02 4.98 -19.55
C LEU A 53 -28.87 3.82 -20.07
N GLN A 54 -28.52 2.59 -19.70
CA GLN A 54 -29.24 1.39 -20.10
C GLN A 54 -30.65 1.37 -19.51
N ALA A 55 -30.81 1.75 -18.24
CA ALA A 55 -32.11 1.90 -17.61
C ALA A 55 -32.98 2.98 -18.26
N LEU A 56 -32.39 4.10 -18.69
CA LEU A 56 -33.12 5.13 -19.42
C LEU A 56 -33.57 4.65 -20.81
N HIS A 57 -32.77 3.82 -21.47
CA HIS A 57 -33.13 3.21 -22.75
C HIS A 57 -34.25 2.17 -22.58
N ASP A 58 -34.15 1.30 -21.57
CA ASP A 58 -35.02 0.13 -21.42
C ASP A 58 -36.30 0.41 -20.60
N ALA A 59 -36.36 1.54 -19.89
CA ALA A 59 -37.48 1.87 -19.02
C ALA A 59 -38.81 1.96 -19.79
N LYS A 60 -39.80 1.16 -19.34
CA LYS A 60 -41.18 1.23 -19.83
C LYS A 60 -42.03 2.20 -19.00
N GLY A 61 -41.46 2.74 -17.92
CA GLY A 61 -42.07 3.75 -17.05
C GLY A 61 -41.19 4.11 -15.86
N MET A 62 -41.65 5.06 -15.05
CA MET A 62 -40.95 5.55 -13.85
C MET A 62 -40.54 4.46 -12.83
N PRO A 63 -41.31 3.38 -12.61
CA PRO A 63 -40.91 2.31 -11.67
C PRO A 63 -39.59 1.61 -12.04
N ASP A 64 -39.32 1.38 -13.33
CA ASP A 64 -38.10 0.71 -13.80
C ASP A 64 -36.85 1.58 -13.55
N ILE A 65 -37.02 2.90 -13.70
CA ILE A 65 -35.97 3.88 -13.43
C ILE A 65 -35.64 3.91 -11.93
N VAL A 66 -36.65 3.95 -11.07
CA VAL A 66 -36.47 3.98 -9.60
C VAL A 66 -35.82 2.69 -9.09
N ALA A 67 -36.20 1.53 -9.64
CA ALA A 67 -35.60 0.25 -9.30
C ALA A 67 -34.09 0.23 -9.66
N THR A 68 -33.74 0.69 -10.86
CA THR A 68 -32.34 0.77 -11.29
C THR A 68 -31.53 1.75 -10.44
N GLN A 69 -32.12 2.91 -10.12
CA GLN A 69 -31.44 3.92 -9.32
C GLN A 69 -31.15 3.43 -7.90
N THR A 70 -32.08 2.68 -7.30
CA THR A 70 -31.87 2.04 -5.99
C THR A 70 -30.74 1.02 -6.05
N GLN A 71 -30.73 0.17 -7.08
CA GLN A 71 -29.69 -0.84 -7.26
C GLN A 71 -28.30 -0.23 -7.45
N VAL A 72 -28.19 0.81 -8.30
CA VAL A 72 -26.92 1.53 -8.51
C VAL A 72 -26.43 2.17 -7.22
N ILE A 73 -27.32 2.77 -6.42
CA ILE A 73 -26.95 3.38 -5.14
C ILE A 73 -26.44 2.32 -4.15
N THR A 74 -27.10 1.17 -4.04
CA THR A 74 -26.66 0.09 -3.16
C THR A 74 -25.29 -0.43 -3.57
N GLU A 75 -25.10 -0.74 -4.85
CA GLU A 75 -23.81 -1.24 -5.36
C GLU A 75 -22.68 -0.22 -5.18
N VAL A 76 -22.94 1.07 -5.44
CA VAL A 76 -21.95 2.14 -5.25
C VAL A 76 -21.57 2.25 -3.77
N ASN A 77 -22.54 2.20 -2.86
CA ASN A 77 -22.26 2.24 -1.42
C ASN A 77 -21.44 1.03 -0.95
N GLU A 78 -21.78 -0.18 -1.38
CA GLU A 78 -21.02 -1.39 -1.04
C GLU A 78 -19.58 -1.31 -1.54
N LYS A 79 -19.38 -0.96 -2.82
CA LYS A 79 -18.04 -0.83 -3.39
C LYS A 79 -17.25 0.32 -2.76
N LEU A 80 -17.90 1.42 -2.37
CA LEU A 80 -17.27 2.53 -1.67
C LEU A 80 -16.79 2.11 -0.27
N MET A 81 -17.63 1.38 0.49
CA MET A 81 -17.25 0.85 1.80
C MET A 81 -16.08 -0.14 1.69
N GLU A 82 -16.11 -1.01 0.69
CA GLU A 82 -15.01 -1.94 0.43
C GLU A 82 -13.72 -1.20 0.04
N ASN A 83 -13.81 -0.18 -0.81
CA ASN A 83 -12.66 0.66 -1.16
C ASN A 83 -12.07 1.38 0.06
N ALA A 84 -12.91 1.87 0.97
CA ALA A 84 -12.49 2.48 2.23
C ALA A 84 -11.79 1.47 3.15
N ARG A 85 -12.37 0.26 3.30
CA ARG A 85 -11.78 -0.84 4.08
C ARG A 85 -10.41 -1.22 3.55
N GLN A 86 -10.30 -1.45 2.24
CA GLN A 86 -9.04 -1.84 1.61
C GLN A 86 -7.99 -0.74 1.65
N THR A 87 -8.41 0.53 1.52
CA THR A 87 -7.50 1.68 1.70
C THR A 87 -6.93 1.72 3.12
N MET A 88 -7.76 1.48 4.14
CA MET A 88 -7.28 1.37 5.52
C MET A 88 -6.31 0.20 5.72
N GLU A 89 -6.58 -0.94 5.08
CA GLU A 89 -5.70 -2.12 5.10
C GLU A 89 -4.33 -1.80 4.46
N ILE A 90 -4.31 -1.10 3.32
CA ILE A 90 -3.06 -0.63 2.69
C ILE A 90 -2.25 0.26 3.64
N PHE A 91 -2.90 1.19 4.33
CA PHE A 91 -2.20 2.05 5.30
C PHE A 91 -1.70 1.28 6.53
N ALA A 92 -2.47 0.32 7.02
CA ALA A 92 -2.06 -0.55 8.13
C ALA A 92 -0.84 -1.39 7.75
N ASP A 93 -0.85 -1.98 6.56
CA ASP A 93 0.28 -2.75 6.01
C ASP A 93 1.51 -1.88 5.80
N ALA A 94 1.36 -0.67 5.25
CA ALA A 94 2.47 0.25 5.05
C ALA A 94 3.09 0.66 6.39
N LYS A 95 2.25 0.95 7.40
CA LYS A 95 2.71 1.23 8.76
C LYS A 95 3.49 0.05 9.34
N ALA A 96 2.97 -1.16 9.24
CA ALA A 96 3.63 -2.36 9.75
C ALA A 96 4.99 -2.60 9.07
N GLN A 97 5.05 -2.46 7.75
CA GLN A 97 6.29 -2.60 6.98
C GLN A 97 7.33 -1.52 7.34
N LEU A 98 6.90 -0.27 7.52
CA LEU A 98 7.80 0.81 7.96
C LEU A 98 8.31 0.60 9.38
N SER A 99 7.47 0.09 10.30
CA SER A 99 7.88 -0.28 11.65
C SER A 99 8.92 -1.39 11.62
N ALA A 100 8.67 -2.47 10.88
CA ALA A 100 9.62 -3.57 10.73
C ALA A 100 10.94 -3.12 10.09
N TRP A 101 10.88 -2.23 9.09
CA TRP A 101 12.05 -1.63 8.48
C TRP A 101 12.87 -0.79 9.49
N ALA A 102 12.20 0.00 10.34
CA ALA A 102 12.86 0.78 11.37
C ALA A 102 13.51 -0.10 12.45
N GLU A 103 12.81 -1.14 12.90
CA GLU A 103 13.33 -2.14 13.85
C GLU A 103 14.60 -2.82 13.30
N LYS A 104 14.57 -3.26 12.03
CA LYS A 104 15.73 -3.82 11.33
C LYS A 104 16.91 -2.83 11.28
N GLY A 105 16.64 -1.54 11.05
CA GLY A 105 17.66 -0.49 11.10
C GLY A 105 18.34 -0.38 12.47
N LEU A 106 17.56 -0.47 13.56
CA LEU A 106 18.07 -0.44 14.94
C LEU A 106 18.89 -1.68 15.30
N GLU A 107 18.45 -2.86 14.86
CA GLU A 107 19.17 -4.12 15.06
C GLU A 107 20.51 -4.14 14.32
N ASN A 108 20.53 -3.69 13.07
CA ASN A 108 21.75 -3.57 12.26
C ASN A 108 22.77 -2.61 12.91
N THR A 109 22.30 -1.53 13.53
CA THR A 109 23.16 -0.59 14.25
C THR A 109 23.71 -1.20 15.55
N THR A 110 22.86 -1.91 16.32
CA THR A 110 23.21 -2.52 17.61
C THR A 110 24.21 -3.69 17.46
N THR A 111 24.03 -4.52 16.43
CA THR A 111 24.94 -5.64 16.11
C THR A 111 26.34 -5.14 15.72
N LEU A 112 26.45 -4.02 15.02
CA LEU A 112 27.73 -3.40 14.69
C LEU A 112 28.44 -2.82 15.93
N PHE A 113 27.70 -2.16 16.83
CA PHE A 113 28.26 -1.65 18.08
C PHE A 113 28.74 -2.75 19.03
N SER A 114 28.00 -3.86 19.14
CA SER A 114 28.39 -5.01 19.98
C SER A 114 29.60 -5.79 19.43
N LYS A 115 29.71 -5.94 18.11
CA LYS A 115 30.93 -6.51 17.48
C LYS A 115 32.16 -5.61 17.69
N SER A 116 31.99 -4.28 17.63
CA SER A 116 33.08 -3.31 17.85
C SER A 116 33.61 -3.32 19.29
N THR A 117 32.76 -3.54 20.30
CA THR A 117 33.17 -3.63 21.71
C THR A 117 33.76 -4.99 22.08
N ALA A 118 33.31 -6.08 21.45
CA ALA A 118 33.89 -7.41 21.65
C ALA A 118 35.34 -7.55 21.16
N VAL A 119 35.74 -6.77 20.14
CA VAL A 119 37.12 -6.75 19.59
C VAL A 119 38.11 -5.97 20.47
N LYS A 120 37.63 -5.21 21.48
CA LYS A 120 38.46 -4.43 22.40
C LYS A 120 38.83 -5.16 23.71
N LYS A 121 38.35 -6.40 23.93
CA LYS A 121 38.75 -7.27 25.05
C LYS A 121 39.72 -8.35 24.56
#